data_AF-A0A2U2DUZ9-F1
#
_entry.id   AF-A0A2U2DUZ9-F1
#
_cell.length_a   1.000
_cell.length_b   1.000
_cell.length_c   1.000
_cell.angle_alpha   90.00
_cell.angle_beta   90.00
_cell.angle_gamma   90.00
#
_symmetry.space_group_name_H-M   'P 1'
#
loop_
_entity.id
_entity.type
_entity.pdbx_description
1 polymer ?
#
loop_
_entity_poly.entity_id
_entity_poly.type
_entity_poly.pdbx_seq_one_letter_code
_entity_poly.pdbx_strand_id
1 'polypeptide(L)'
;MTRDEHGFDENRLLEGEVELWRNSQWRVTSFALEEVPGATGYWIAAHEVHRDMWPEHMKEKHWVDHGLFMEALAKARELHPQAVAA
;
A
#
# COMPACT_ATOMS: atom_id res chain seq x y z
N MET A 1 9.90 -16.75 -13.40
CA MET A 1 9.63 -15.30 -13.33
C MET A 1 10.97 -14.59 -13.31
N THR A 2 11.24 -13.70 -14.25
CA THR A 2 12.53 -13.01 -14.39
C THR A 2 12.50 -11.76 -13.52
N ARG A 3 13.46 -11.61 -12.60
CA ARG A 3 13.60 -10.44 -11.72
C ARG A 3 14.66 -9.49 -12.26
N ASP A 4 14.54 -8.20 -11.94
CA ASP A 4 15.54 -7.19 -12.28
C ASP A 4 16.74 -7.20 -11.31
N GLU A 5 17.75 -6.37 -11.59
CA GLU A 5 18.97 -6.24 -10.79
C GLU A 5 18.73 -5.74 -9.35
N HIS A 6 17.53 -5.22 -9.06
CA HIS A 6 17.10 -4.73 -7.76
C HIS A 6 16.17 -5.72 -7.04
N GLY A 7 15.90 -6.89 -7.63
CA GLY A 7 15.09 -7.95 -7.04
C GLY A 7 13.59 -7.80 -7.23
N PHE A 8 13.13 -6.86 -8.08
CA PHE A 8 11.72 -6.70 -8.39
C PHE A 8 11.26 -7.65 -9.49
N ASP A 9 10.02 -8.13 -9.41
CA ASP A 9 9.37 -8.89 -10.47
C ASP A 9 8.65 -7.99 -11.51
N GLU A 10 7.98 -8.62 -12.48
CA GLU A 10 7.20 -7.92 -13.52
C GLU A 10 6.05 -7.06 -12.96
N ASN A 11 5.61 -7.33 -11.73
CA ASN A 11 4.60 -6.57 -11.01
C ASN A 11 5.22 -5.53 -10.07
N ARG A 12 6.53 -5.29 -10.10
CA ARG A 12 7.23 -4.37 -9.19
C ARG A 12 7.07 -4.77 -7.73
N LEU A 13 7.09 -6.07 -7.43
CA LEU A 13 7.09 -6.61 -6.07
C LEU A 13 8.49 -7.14 -5.73
N LEU A 14 8.93 -6.95 -4.48
CA LEU A 14 10.18 -7.53 -3.97
C LEU A 14 10.07 -9.05 -3.80
N GLU A 15 11.23 -9.73 -3.73
CA GLU A 15 11.25 -11.16 -3.41
C GLU A 15 10.59 -11.44 -2.05
N GLY A 16 9.53 -12.26 -2.06
CA GLY A 16 8.73 -12.59 -0.88
C GLY A 16 7.56 -11.64 -0.62
N GLU A 17 7.44 -10.57 -1.40
CA GLU A 17 6.28 -9.69 -1.38
C GLU A 17 5.13 -10.27 -2.21
N VAL A 18 3.92 -10.19 -1.67
CA VAL A 18 2.71 -10.70 -2.34
C VAL A 18 1.68 -9.59 -2.38
N GLU A 19 1.10 -9.33 -3.56
CA GLU A 19 -0.09 -8.50 -3.68
C GLU A 19 -1.29 -9.22 -3.08
N LEU A 20 -1.93 -8.60 -2.09
CA LEU A 20 -3.07 -9.14 -1.36
C LEU A 20 -4.39 -8.58 -1.87
N TRP A 21 -4.39 -7.32 -2.31
CA TRP A 21 -5.58 -6.64 -2.81
C TRP A 21 -5.20 -5.42 -3.65
N ARG A 22 -6.07 -4.99 -4.57
CA ARG A 22 -5.88 -3.74 -5.31
C ARG A 22 -7.20 -3.10 -5.74
N ASN A 23 -7.17 -1.79 -5.94
CA ASN A 23 -8.11 -1.04 -6.78
C ASN A 23 -7.36 -0.30 -7.91
N SER A 24 -8.00 0.69 -8.54
CA SER A 24 -7.44 1.41 -9.68
C SER A 24 -6.32 2.39 -9.34
N GLN A 25 -6.15 2.78 -8.07
CA GLN A 25 -5.09 3.71 -7.63
C GLN A 25 -4.14 3.11 -6.58
N TRP A 26 -4.51 2.01 -5.93
CA TRP A 26 -3.81 1.48 -4.77
C TRP A 26 -3.71 -0.05 -4.82
N ARG A 27 -2.64 -0.59 -4.25
CA ARG A 27 -2.51 -2.01 -3.92
C ARG A 27 -2.05 -2.17 -2.48
N VAL A 28 -2.52 -3.24 -1.85
CA VAL A 28 -2.04 -3.72 -0.57
C VAL A 28 -1.18 -4.93 -0.84
N THR A 29 0.06 -4.90 -0.38
CA THR A 29 0.99 -6.01 -0.41
C THR A 29 1.17 -6.58 1.00
N SER A 30 1.97 -7.64 1.12
CA SER A 30 2.39 -8.18 2.43
C SER A 30 3.24 -7.20 3.25
N PHE A 31 3.78 -6.13 2.66
CA PHE A 31 4.66 -5.18 3.33
C PHE A 31 4.14 -3.75 3.37
N ALA A 32 3.25 -3.35 2.45
CA ALA A 32 2.85 -1.96 2.30
C ALA A 32 1.45 -1.77 1.68
N LEU A 33 0.96 -0.54 1.78
CA LEU A 33 -0.08 0.03 0.94
C LEU A 33 0.61 0.98 -0.06
N GLU A 34 0.51 0.71 -1.35
CA GLU A 34 1.29 1.37 -2.40
C GLU A 34 0.40 1.98 -3.47
N GLU A 35 0.82 3.11 -4.03
CA GLU A 35 0.18 3.73 -5.19
C GLU A 35 0.43 2.90 -6.47
N VAL A 36 -0.60 2.77 -7.30
CA VAL A 36 -0.58 2.08 -8.60
C VAL A 36 -1.30 2.95 -9.64
N PRO A 37 -0.75 3.19 -10.83
CA PRO A 37 0.48 2.62 -11.41
C PRO A 37 1.82 3.19 -10.87
N GLY A 38 1.85 3.76 -9.66
CA GLY A 38 3.10 4.16 -9.00
C GLY A 38 3.73 5.38 -9.64
N ALA A 39 2.91 6.33 -10.12
CA ALA A 39 3.39 7.53 -10.79
C ALA A 39 4.24 8.41 -9.86
N THR A 40 3.93 8.40 -8.56
CA THR A 40 4.70 9.09 -7.52
C THR A 40 5.61 8.15 -6.72
N GLY A 41 5.36 6.83 -6.78
CA GLY A 41 6.07 5.81 -6.02
C GLY A 41 5.75 5.86 -4.52
N TYR A 42 4.57 6.37 -4.17
CA TYR A 42 4.18 6.56 -2.76
C TYR A 42 3.75 5.23 -2.13
N TRP A 43 4.19 5.00 -0.90
CA TRP A 43 3.83 3.82 -0.13
C TRP A 43 3.75 4.12 1.38
N ILE A 44 2.96 3.30 2.08
CA ILE A 44 2.79 3.32 3.53
C ILE A 44 3.14 1.92 4.03
N ALA A 45 4.10 1.80 4.95
CA ALA A 45 4.47 0.51 5.50
C ALA A 45 3.28 -0.14 6.22
N ALA A 46 3.15 -1.47 6.16
CA ALA A 46 2.08 -2.23 6.81
C ALA A 46 1.96 -1.92 8.31
N HIS A 47 3.07 -1.70 9.02
CA HIS A 47 3.07 -1.35 10.44
C HIS A 47 2.61 0.11 10.72
N GLU A 48 2.52 0.96 9.69
CA GLU A 48 2.09 2.35 9.81
C GLU A 48 0.64 2.59 9.39
N VAL A 49 -0.04 1.65 8.72
CA VAL A 49 -1.41 1.84 8.17
C VAL A 49 -2.47 2.17 9.24
N HIS A 50 -2.18 1.85 10.50
CA HIS A 50 -3.06 2.15 11.64
C HIS A 50 -2.88 3.56 12.22
N ARG A 51 -1.92 4.36 11.73
CA ARG A 51 -1.79 5.75 12.19
C ARG A 51 -2.98 6.58 11.69
N ASP A 52 -3.59 7.34 12.60
CA ASP A 52 -4.76 8.17 12.32
C ASP A 52 -4.49 9.37 11.41
N MET A 53 -3.22 9.71 11.18
CA MET A 53 -2.83 10.85 10.33
C MET A 53 -3.11 10.63 8.84
N TRP A 54 -3.20 9.38 8.39
CA TRP A 54 -3.19 9.07 6.95
C TRP A 54 -4.39 9.64 6.18
N PRO A 55 -5.64 9.54 6.65
CA PRO A 55 -6.78 10.12 5.95
C PRO A 55 -6.64 11.61 5.67
N GLU A 56 -6.16 12.40 6.63
CA GLU A 56 -5.97 13.85 6.46
C GLU A 56 -4.74 14.15 5.60
N HIS A 57 -3.62 13.48 5.87
CA HIS A 57 -2.38 13.65 5.10
C HIS A 57 -2.57 13.36 3.60
N MET A 58 -3.36 12.35 3.28
CA MET A 58 -3.61 11.95 1.88
C MET A 58 -4.65 12.83 1.20
N LYS A 59 -5.57 13.43 1.96
CA LYS A 59 -6.54 14.40 1.44
C LYS A 59 -5.88 15.70 0.96
N GLU A 60 -4.74 16.08 1.53
CA GLU A 60 -3.96 17.25 1.09
C GLU A 60 -3.25 17.05 -0.26
N LYS A 61 -3.18 15.81 -0.76
CA LYS A 61 -2.50 15.48 -2.02
C LYS A 61 -3.46 15.53 -3.21
N HIS A 62 -3.24 16.46 -4.13
CA HIS A 62 -4.10 16.68 -5.30
C HIS A 62 -4.19 15.50 -6.27
N TRP A 63 -3.24 14.57 -6.25
CA TRP A 63 -3.21 13.40 -7.13
C TRP A 63 -3.95 12.19 -6.54
N VAL A 64 -4.31 12.24 -5.25
CA VAL A 64 -4.98 11.14 -4.55
C VAL A 64 -6.49 11.24 -4.81
N ASP A 65 -7.07 10.15 -5.30
CA ASP A 65 -8.51 9.94 -5.17
C ASP A 65 -8.79 9.47 -3.74
N HIS A 66 -9.42 10.34 -2.95
CA HIS A 66 -9.62 10.09 -1.52
C HIS A 66 -10.54 8.89 -1.26
N GLY A 67 -11.51 8.62 -2.13
CA GLY A 67 -12.40 7.48 -2.00
C GLY A 67 -11.64 6.16 -2.20
N LEU A 68 -10.84 6.07 -3.26
CA LEU A 68 -10.00 4.90 -3.53
C LEU A 68 -8.94 4.70 -2.45
N PHE A 69 -8.37 5.79 -1.92
CA PHE A 69 -7.42 5.70 -0.81
C PHE A 69 -8.08 5.17 0.47
N MET A 70 -9.25 5.68 0.85
CA MET A 70 -9.93 5.24 2.07
C MET A 70 -10.36 3.76 2.00
N GLU A 71 -10.80 3.30 0.82
CA GLU A 71 -11.06 1.88 0.56
C GLU A 71 -9.79 1.04 0.77
N ALA A 72 -8.68 1.46 0.16
CA ALA A 72 -7.41 0.76 0.25
C ALA A 72 -6.84 0.76 1.68
N LEU A 73 -6.97 1.86 2.41
CA LEU A 73 -6.57 1.98 3.82
C LEU A 73 -7.39 1.04 4.71
N ALA A 74 -8.71 0.95 4.49
CA ALA A 74 -9.55 0.00 5.21
C ALA A 74 -9.12 -1.44 4.93
N LYS A 75 -8.85 -1.79 3.67
CA LYS A 75 -8.35 -3.12 3.30
C LYS A 75 -6.97 -3.41 3.87
N ALA A 76 -6.07 -2.44 3.89
CA ALA A 76 -4.76 -2.58 4.48
C ALA A 76 -4.85 -2.86 5.99
N ARG A 77 -5.74 -2.18 6.72
CA ARG A 77 -5.97 -2.41 8.16
C ARG A 77 -6.58 -3.78 8.46
N GLU A 78 -7.44 -4.28 7.58
CA GLU A 78 -8.01 -5.64 7.65
C GLU A 78 -6.92 -6.71 7.46
N LEU A 79 -6.05 -6.52 6.47
CA LEU A 79 -5.02 -7.49 6.09
C LEU A 79 -3.75 -7.43 6.97
N HIS A 80 -3.49 -6.29 7.61
CA HIS A 80 -2.36 -6.05 8.51
C HIS A 80 -2.86 -5.69 9.91
N PRO A 81 -3.39 -6.63 10.69
CA PRO A 81 -3.94 -6.32 12.01
C PRO A 81 -2.85 -5.77 12.94
N GLN A 82 -3.20 -4.74 13.71
CA GLN A 82 -2.30 -4.21 14.73
C GLN A 82 -2.04 -5.31 15.75
N ALA A 83 -0.76 -5.67 15.96
CA ALA A 83 -0.39 -6.60 17.01
C ALA A 83 -0.87 -6.02 18.34
N VAL A 84 -1.89 -6.64 18.94
CA VAL A 84 -2.31 -6.30 20.29
C VAL A 84 -1.19 -6.77 21.18
N ALA A 85 -0.49 -5.84 21.84
CA ALA A 85 0.44 -6.18 22.89
C ALA A 85 -0.34 -6.94 23.97
N ALA A 86 -0.11 -8.25 24.07
CA ALA A 86 -0.64 -9.12 25.11
C ALA A 86 0.12 -8.93 26.42
#